data_AF-A0A0W0R214-F1
#
_entry.id   AF-A0A0W0R214-F1
#
_cell.length_a   1.000
_cell.length_b   1.000
_cell.length_c   1.000
_cell.angle_alpha   90.00
_cell.angle_beta   90.00
_cell.angle_gamma   90.00
#
_symmetry.space_group_name_H-M   'P 1'
#
loop_
_entity.id
_entity.type
_entity.pdbx_description
1 polymer ?
#
loop_
_entity_poly.entity_id
_entity_poly.type
_entity_poly.pdbx_seq_one_letter_code
_entity_poly.pdbx_strand_id
1 'polypeptide(L)'
;MRGGNIVINRLFVLLFFFFCSAANALDLELTQGINAALPIGINSFGGGEPSQAIKSIVENDLRFSGQFRLVAPQGGESMPIGMWKQAGADSVLSGKVNSLGGNQLDVSYQLMDAAAQRPLLTKSYQISTNELRDLAHHISDEVYEKLTGEKGIFSTRIAYIVVQRNGEKTRYSLEIADVDGYNPQSLLVSSEPIMSPTWSPDGRQIAYVSFEKKRAQIFTVSVETGKRRLLTNFPGINGAPSWSPNGKELAVVLSKGGAPKIYSVSLADGSMKQLTFGDAIDTEPRYSPDGKYILFTSGRGGRPQVYRLTLADGSVSRVTYEGNYNARASFTPNQKQVVMLHREDRNFNIGVQNLDSGHITTLTFSSMDESPSLSPNGKLILYATHENDKGVLAIVSIDGRIKMRLPSKDGDVQEPAWSPYLG
;
A
#
# COMPACT_ATOMS: atom_id res chain seq x y z
N MET A 1 -23.62 -58.23 53.98
CA MET A 1 -22.63 -57.14 53.84
C MET A 1 -22.93 -56.41 52.54
N ARG A 2 -22.95 -55.08 52.61
CA ARG A 2 -23.35 -54.14 51.55
C ARG A 2 -22.39 -54.19 50.36
N GLY A 3 -22.91 -54.07 49.15
CA GLY A 3 -22.13 -53.84 47.93
C GLY A 3 -23.04 -53.23 46.86
N GLY A 4 -23.31 -51.93 46.97
CA GLY A 4 -24.06 -51.17 45.97
C GLY A 4 -23.15 -50.84 44.79
N ASN A 5 -23.56 -51.25 43.59
CA ASN A 5 -22.92 -50.85 42.34
C ASN A 5 -23.48 -49.49 41.90
N ILE A 6 -22.62 -48.48 41.94
CA ILE A 6 -22.88 -47.12 41.46
C ILE A 6 -22.69 -47.12 39.94
N VAL A 7 -23.75 -46.76 39.22
CA VAL A 7 -23.73 -46.46 37.78
C VAL A 7 -23.12 -45.06 37.59
N ILE A 8 -21.89 -44.99 37.05
CA ILE A 8 -21.26 -43.72 36.69
C ILE A 8 -21.69 -43.37 35.26
N ASN A 9 -22.65 -42.46 35.15
CA ASN A 9 -23.07 -41.85 33.89
C ASN A 9 -22.04 -40.78 33.49
N ARG A 10 -21.18 -41.06 32.50
CA ARG A 10 -20.20 -40.08 31.99
C ARG A 10 -20.89 -39.13 31.02
N LEU A 11 -21.22 -37.93 31.50
CA LEU A 11 -21.68 -36.81 30.69
C LEU A 11 -20.50 -36.30 29.84
N PHE A 12 -20.53 -36.53 28.53
CA PHE A 12 -19.61 -35.90 27.59
C PHE A 12 -20.06 -34.45 27.35
N VAL A 13 -19.38 -33.49 27.97
CA VAL A 13 -19.51 -32.07 27.63
C VAL A 13 -18.64 -31.82 26.40
N LEU A 14 -19.28 -31.69 25.23
CA LEU A 14 -18.62 -31.20 24.01
C LEU A 14 -18.35 -29.70 24.19
N LEU A 15 -17.10 -29.36 24.53
CA LEU A 15 -16.62 -27.98 24.48
C LEU A 15 -16.45 -27.59 23.01
N PHE A 16 -17.40 -26.86 22.44
CA PHE A 16 -17.22 -26.19 21.15
C PHE A 16 -16.23 -25.05 21.34
N PHE A 17 -14.95 -25.30 21.04
CA PHE A 17 -13.98 -24.22 20.83
C PHE A 17 -14.38 -23.48 19.55
N PHE A 18 -14.98 -22.31 19.71
CA PHE A 18 -15.01 -21.32 18.64
C PHE A 18 -13.57 -20.90 18.36
N PHE A 19 -12.97 -21.47 17.32
CA PHE A 19 -11.77 -20.90 16.71
C PHE A 19 -12.16 -19.57 16.08
N CYS A 20 -11.96 -18.48 16.80
CA CYS A 20 -11.87 -17.16 16.20
C CYS A 20 -10.63 -17.20 15.31
N SER A 21 -10.82 -17.25 13.98
CA SER A 21 -9.71 -17.05 13.05
C SER A 21 -9.25 -15.62 13.23
N ALA A 22 -8.17 -15.42 13.98
CA ALA A 22 -7.49 -14.13 14.02
C ALA A 22 -6.99 -13.86 12.59
N ALA A 23 -7.62 -12.89 11.93
CA ALA A 23 -7.19 -12.47 10.60
C ALA A 23 -5.75 -11.93 10.67
N ASN A 24 -4.96 -12.23 9.64
CA ASN A 24 -3.52 -11.97 9.54
C ASN A 24 -3.20 -10.48 9.30
N ALA A 25 -3.64 -9.59 10.19
CA ALA A 25 -3.39 -8.16 10.07
C ALA A 25 -1.90 -7.84 10.32
N LEU A 26 -1.32 -6.97 9.49
CA LEU A 26 0.01 -6.39 9.72
C LEU A 26 -0.09 -5.34 10.85
N ASP A 27 0.84 -5.34 11.80
CA ASP A 27 0.81 -4.40 12.93
C ASP A 27 1.71 -3.18 12.67
N LEU A 28 1.18 -1.97 12.69
CA LEU A 28 1.98 -0.78 12.38
C LEU A 28 2.84 -0.32 13.57
N GLU A 29 4.15 -0.19 13.37
CA GLU A 29 5.08 0.36 14.37
C GLU A 29 5.78 1.63 13.88
N LEU A 30 5.60 2.75 14.59
CA LEU A 30 6.27 4.02 14.30
C LEU A 30 7.65 4.08 14.95
N THR A 31 8.70 4.31 14.17
CA THR A 31 10.09 4.28 14.68
C THR A 31 10.73 5.66 14.87
N GLN A 32 10.22 6.72 14.22
CA GLN A 32 10.71 8.10 14.34
C GLN A 32 9.57 9.14 14.13
N GLY A 33 9.57 10.24 14.89
CA GLY A 33 8.55 11.32 14.87
C GLY A 33 9.05 12.67 14.32
N ILE A 34 8.16 13.66 14.16
CA ILE A 34 8.44 14.96 13.50
C ILE A 34 8.14 16.18 14.40
N ASN A 35 8.99 17.22 14.33
CA ASN A 35 8.84 18.50 15.06
C ASN A 35 7.87 19.53 14.43
N ALA A 36 7.31 19.30 13.23
CA ALA A 36 6.51 20.28 12.47
C ALA A 36 5.08 19.80 12.12
N ALA A 37 4.57 18.80 12.84
CA ALA A 37 3.26 18.22 12.56
C ALA A 37 2.10 19.09 13.04
N LEU A 38 1.01 19.15 12.26
CA LEU A 38 -0.20 19.92 12.52
C LEU A 38 -0.89 19.44 13.80
N PRO A 39 -1.05 20.29 14.83
CA PRO A 39 -1.73 19.92 16.07
C PRO A 39 -3.24 19.75 15.88
N ILE A 40 -3.76 18.54 16.12
CA ILE A 40 -5.19 18.25 15.99
C ILE A 40 -5.72 17.50 17.22
N GLY A 41 -6.89 17.89 17.70
CA GLY A 41 -7.64 17.17 18.74
C GLY A 41 -8.73 16.29 18.13
N ILE A 42 -8.84 15.04 18.58
CA ILE A 42 -9.94 14.14 18.22
C ILE A 42 -10.85 13.96 19.45
N ASN A 43 -11.93 14.74 19.47
CA ASN A 43 -12.93 14.75 20.52
C ASN A 43 -13.86 13.53 20.40
N SER A 44 -14.75 13.36 21.37
CA SER A 44 -15.73 12.28 21.37
C SER A 44 -16.60 12.26 20.10
N PHE A 45 -16.87 11.05 19.60
CA PHE A 45 -17.89 10.74 18.60
C PHE A 45 -19.22 10.29 19.23
N GLY A 46 -19.38 10.48 20.55
CA GLY A 46 -20.43 9.87 21.35
C GLY A 46 -19.94 8.66 22.15
N GLY A 47 -20.89 7.91 22.72
CA GLY A 47 -20.61 6.70 23.50
C GLY A 47 -20.69 5.43 22.66
N GLY A 48 -20.19 4.33 23.23
CA GLY A 48 -20.28 2.98 22.65
C GLY A 48 -19.15 2.60 21.69
N GLU A 49 -19.07 1.30 21.41
CA GLU A 49 -18.03 0.69 20.57
C GLU A 49 -17.90 1.34 19.17
N PRO A 50 -18.98 1.62 18.41
CA PRO A 50 -18.86 2.25 17.10
C PRO A 50 -18.15 3.62 17.14
N SER A 51 -18.48 4.44 18.14
CA SER A 51 -17.89 5.77 18.32
C SER A 51 -16.39 5.68 18.64
N GLN A 52 -16.00 4.73 19.50
CA GLN A 52 -14.60 4.50 19.87
C GLN A 52 -13.79 3.93 18.70
N ALA A 53 -14.40 3.05 17.89
CA ALA A 53 -13.76 2.50 16.70
C ALA A 53 -13.46 3.59 15.66
N ILE A 54 -14.44 4.43 15.29
CA ILE A 54 -14.22 5.53 14.34
C ILE A 54 -13.11 6.44 14.84
N LYS A 55 -13.21 6.86 16.11
CA LYS A 55 -12.20 7.73 16.72
C LYS A 55 -10.80 7.09 16.62
N SER A 56 -10.64 5.85 17.06
CA SER A 56 -9.34 5.18 17.08
C SER A 56 -8.73 5.04 15.69
N ILE A 57 -9.55 4.74 14.68
CA ILE A 57 -9.10 4.64 13.29
C ILE A 57 -8.64 6.02 12.78
N VAL A 58 -9.43 7.07 12.99
CA VAL A 58 -9.05 8.43 12.56
C VAL A 58 -7.77 8.90 13.25
N GLU A 59 -7.63 8.62 14.54
CA GLU A 59 -6.40 8.91 15.27
C GLU A 59 -5.18 8.18 14.70
N ASN A 60 -5.33 6.91 14.34
CA ASN A 60 -4.26 6.10 13.77
C ASN A 60 -3.90 6.56 12.36
N ASP A 61 -4.88 6.87 11.52
CA ASP A 61 -4.68 7.40 10.17
C ASP A 61 -3.89 8.71 10.18
N LEU A 62 -4.33 9.68 10.99
CA LEU A 62 -3.67 10.98 11.04
C LEU A 62 -2.24 10.85 11.60
N ARG A 63 -2.01 9.97 12.58
CA ARG A 63 -0.66 9.61 13.04
C ARG A 63 0.17 8.93 11.96
N PHE A 64 -0.42 7.97 11.23
CA PHE A 64 0.21 7.20 10.16
C PHE A 64 0.74 8.11 9.05
N SER A 65 0.04 9.20 8.74
CA SER A 65 0.52 10.18 7.75
C SER A 65 1.80 10.92 8.18
N GLY A 66 2.08 10.95 9.49
CA GLY A 66 3.08 11.78 10.16
C GLY A 66 2.94 13.29 9.97
N GLN A 67 1.90 13.77 9.28
CA GLN A 67 1.61 15.20 9.13
C GLN A 67 0.92 15.79 10.36
N PHE A 68 0.40 14.95 11.26
CA PHE A 68 -0.39 15.38 12.41
C PHE A 68 0.23 14.94 13.73
N ARG A 69 0.11 15.82 14.72
CA ARG A 69 0.39 15.51 16.12
C ARG A 69 -0.92 15.56 16.87
N LEU A 70 -1.33 14.44 17.46
CA LEU A 70 -2.55 14.41 18.26
C LEU A 70 -2.34 15.15 19.58
N VAL A 71 -3.29 15.99 19.92
CA VAL A 71 -3.36 16.75 21.16
C VAL A 71 -4.43 16.12 22.04
N ALA A 72 -4.20 16.03 23.35
CA ALA A 72 -5.19 15.58 24.32
C ALA A 72 -5.20 16.53 25.53
N PRO A 73 -6.36 17.11 25.91
CA PRO A 73 -6.47 17.99 27.06
C PRO A 73 -6.44 17.20 28.38
N GLN A 74 -6.04 17.87 29.47
CA GLN A 74 -6.22 17.31 30.81
C GLN A 74 -7.72 17.32 31.17
N GLY A 75 -8.26 16.14 31.52
CA GLY A 75 -9.68 15.96 31.89
C GLY A 75 -10.50 15.10 30.93
N GLY A 76 -9.89 14.50 29.91
CA GLY A 76 -10.52 13.48 29.05
C GLY A 76 -11.04 14.01 27.72
N GLU A 77 -11.86 13.21 27.06
CA GLU A 77 -12.07 13.30 25.60
C GLU A 77 -13.42 13.88 25.18
N SER A 78 -14.27 14.30 26.12
CA SER A 78 -15.55 14.98 25.83
C SER A 78 -15.48 16.37 26.44
N MET A 79 -14.81 17.28 25.74
CA MET A 79 -14.47 18.61 26.25
C MET A 79 -14.91 19.71 25.29
N PRO A 80 -15.25 20.91 25.81
CA PRO A 80 -15.47 22.08 24.96
C PRO A 80 -14.23 22.40 24.11
N ILE A 81 -14.43 22.89 22.89
CA ILE A 81 -13.34 23.22 21.94
C ILE A 81 -12.28 24.14 22.57
N GLY A 82 -12.68 25.05 23.47
CA GLY A 82 -11.76 25.93 24.18
C GLY A 82 -10.68 25.20 25.00
N MET A 83 -11.00 24.04 25.58
CA MET A 83 -10.03 23.22 26.34
C MET A 83 -9.00 22.56 25.41
N TRP A 84 -9.43 22.12 24.23
CA TRP A 84 -8.53 21.58 23.21
C TRP A 84 -7.59 22.66 22.67
N LYS A 85 -8.10 23.87 22.44
CA LYS A 85 -7.27 25.04 22.08
C LYS A 85 -6.22 25.32 23.16
N GLN A 86 -6.61 25.33 24.43
CA GLN A 86 -5.68 25.53 25.55
C GLN A 86 -4.61 24.43 25.63
N ALA A 87 -4.96 23.20 25.26
CA ALA A 87 -4.01 22.09 25.13
C ALA A 87 -3.11 22.19 23.88
N GLY A 88 -3.32 23.19 23.01
CA GLY A 88 -2.50 23.47 21.84
C GLY A 88 -2.95 22.80 20.56
N ALA A 89 -4.24 22.43 20.43
CA ALA A 89 -4.82 21.99 19.16
C ALA A 89 -5.18 23.20 18.29
N ASP A 90 -4.81 23.17 17.02
CA ASP A 90 -5.21 24.20 16.04
C ASP A 90 -6.57 23.87 15.41
N SER A 91 -6.88 22.58 15.33
CA SER A 91 -8.17 22.07 14.85
C SER A 91 -8.70 20.97 15.76
N VAL A 92 -10.02 20.82 15.81
CA VAL A 92 -10.69 19.77 16.60
C VAL A 92 -11.72 19.06 15.74
N LEU A 93 -11.58 17.74 15.61
CA LEU A 93 -12.60 16.87 15.04
C LEU A 93 -13.52 16.39 16.16
N SER A 94 -14.84 16.48 15.96
CA SER A 94 -15.86 15.94 16.87
C SER A 94 -16.93 15.25 16.05
N GLY A 95 -17.67 14.32 16.65
CA GLY A 95 -18.76 13.66 15.94
C GLY A 95 -19.84 13.08 16.83
N LYS A 96 -20.79 12.41 16.20
CA LYS A 96 -21.88 11.66 16.82
C LYS A 96 -22.17 10.42 16.00
N VAL A 97 -22.29 9.28 16.67
CA VAL A 97 -22.78 8.02 16.08
C VAL A 97 -24.09 7.63 16.77
N ASN A 98 -25.15 7.53 15.98
CA ASN A 98 -26.46 7.09 16.46
C ASN A 98 -26.85 5.78 15.76
N SER A 99 -27.40 4.82 16.52
CA SER A 99 -27.98 3.62 15.92
C SER A 99 -29.38 3.92 15.39
N LEU A 100 -29.64 3.56 14.13
CA LEU A 100 -30.97 3.66 13.50
C LEU A 100 -31.77 2.35 13.62
N GLY A 101 -31.19 1.30 14.21
CA GLY A 101 -31.72 -0.06 14.16
C GLY A 101 -31.34 -0.81 12.88
N GLY A 102 -31.59 -2.12 12.83
CA GLY A 102 -31.40 -2.90 11.60
C GLY A 102 -29.97 -2.92 11.04
N ASN A 103 -28.95 -2.84 11.91
CA ASN A 103 -27.54 -2.75 11.54
C ASN A 103 -27.13 -1.45 10.81
N GLN A 104 -27.93 -0.39 10.93
CA GLN A 104 -27.65 0.92 10.35
C GLN A 104 -27.23 1.94 11.41
N LEU A 105 -26.28 2.80 11.04
CA LEU A 105 -25.76 3.90 11.83
C LEU A 105 -25.94 5.22 11.08
N ASP A 106 -26.29 6.27 11.82
CA ASP A 106 -26.15 7.66 11.39
C ASP A 106 -24.90 8.24 12.04
N VAL A 107 -23.94 8.64 11.22
CA VAL A 107 -22.64 9.17 11.65
C VAL A 107 -22.50 10.59 11.15
N SER A 108 -22.42 11.55 12.06
CA SER A 108 -22.13 12.95 11.73
C SER A 108 -20.83 13.39 12.38
N TYR A 109 -20.09 14.27 11.69
CA TYR A 109 -18.86 14.83 12.23
C TYR A 109 -18.68 16.28 11.79
N GLN A 110 -17.87 17.00 12.57
CA GLN A 110 -17.51 18.38 12.34
C GLN A 110 -16.04 18.60 12.67
N LEU A 111 -15.31 19.20 11.72
CA LEU A 111 -13.96 19.72 11.93
C LEU A 111 -14.05 21.22 12.21
N MET A 112 -13.48 21.65 13.33
CA MET A 112 -13.51 23.04 13.78
C MET A 112 -12.11 23.63 13.79
N ASP A 113 -12.01 24.91 13.42
CA ASP A 113 -10.87 25.76 13.75
C ASP A 113 -10.93 26.07 15.26
N ALA A 114 -9.92 25.64 16.02
CA ALA A 114 -9.95 25.77 17.47
C ALA A 114 -9.80 27.23 17.92
N ALA A 115 -9.08 28.04 17.15
CA ALA A 115 -8.79 29.43 17.50
C ALA A 115 -9.96 30.36 17.21
N ALA A 116 -10.54 30.24 16.01
CA ALA A 116 -11.66 31.02 15.51
C ALA A 116 -13.03 30.44 15.92
N GLN A 117 -13.06 29.21 16.45
CA GLN A 117 -14.27 28.49 16.84
C GLN A 117 -15.34 28.44 15.73
N ARG A 118 -14.89 28.24 14.48
CA ARG A 118 -15.76 28.13 13.31
C ARG A 118 -15.61 26.77 12.63
N PRO A 119 -16.68 26.24 12.02
CA PRO A 119 -16.60 24.99 11.27
C PRO A 119 -15.76 25.16 10.00
N LEU A 120 -14.85 24.21 9.80
CA LEU A 120 -14.10 24.03 8.56
C LEU A 120 -14.79 23.01 7.65
N LEU A 121 -15.41 21.98 8.25
CA LEU A 121 -16.10 20.89 7.57
C LEU A 121 -17.22 20.35 8.47
N THR A 122 -18.36 19.97 7.89
CA THR A 122 -19.46 19.29 8.61
C THR A 122 -20.16 18.36 7.63
N LYS A 123 -20.28 17.07 7.98
CA LYS A 123 -20.91 16.05 7.13
C LYS A 123 -21.68 15.02 7.95
N SER A 124 -22.55 14.28 7.28
CA SER A 124 -23.31 13.15 7.84
C SER A 124 -23.46 12.04 6.82
N TYR A 125 -23.45 10.80 7.31
CA TYR A 125 -23.53 9.58 6.52
C TYR A 125 -24.47 8.58 7.20
N GLN A 126 -25.22 7.85 6.39
CA GLN A 126 -25.95 6.67 6.83
C GLN A 126 -25.25 5.45 6.25
N ILE A 127 -24.82 4.54 7.13
CA ILE A 127 -24.02 3.38 6.76
C ILE A 127 -24.53 2.12 7.45
N SER A 128 -24.19 0.96 6.90
CA SER A 128 -24.21 -0.30 7.64
C SER A 128 -23.07 -0.34 8.65
N THR A 129 -23.21 -1.05 9.77
CA THR A 129 -22.11 -1.23 10.74
C THR A 129 -20.86 -1.87 10.11
N ASN A 130 -21.03 -2.64 9.03
CA ASN A 130 -19.92 -3.28 8.31
C ASN A 130 -19.06 -2.27 7.53
N GLU A 131 -19.58 -1.08 7.25
CA GLU A 131 -18.90 -0.01 6.50
C GLU A 131 -18.23 1.01 7.45
N LEU A 132 -18.30 0.78 8.77
CA LEU A 132 -17.82 1.73 9.78
C LEU A 132 -16.35 2.09 9.61
N ARG A 133 -15.52 1.09 9.28
CA ARG A 133 -14.10 1.28 9.07
C ARG A 133 -13.81 2.07 7.80
N ASP A 134 -14.48 1.73 6.70
CA ASP A 134 -14.35 2.46 5.43
C ASP A 134 -14.74 3.93 5.60
N LEU A 135 -15.82 4.19 6.36
CA LEU A 135 -16.24 5.54 6.70
C LEU A 135 -15.19 6.25 7.57
N ALA A 136 -14.61 5.58 8.56
CA ALA A 136 -13.58 6.19 9.42
C ALA A 136 -12.35 6.64 8.59
N HIS A 137 -11.86 5.80 7.68
CA HIS A 137 -10.80 6.17 6.74
C HIS A 137 -11.21 7.32 5.82
N HIS A 138 -12.46 7.31 5.33
CA HIS A 138 -12.98 8.40 4.51
C HIS A 138 -13.02 9.73 5.29
N ILE A 139 -13.44 9.72 6.56
CA ILE A 139 -13.40 10.91 7.43
C ILE A 139 -11.95 11.40 7.56
N SER A 140 -10.99 10.50 7.78
CA SER A 140 -9.57 10.85 7.83
C SER A 140 -9.09 11.51 6.53
N ASP A 141 -9.51 10.99 5.37
CA ASP A 141 -9.14 11.54 4.06
C ASP A 141 -9.65 12.96 3.88
N GLU A 142 -10.89 13.23 4.29
CA GLU A 142 -11.50 14.55 4.19
C GLU A 142 -10.90 15.56 5.17
N VAL A 143 -10.58 15.12 6.38
CA VAL A 143 -9.88 15.95 7.38
C VAL A 143 -8.48 16.28 6.90
N TYR A 144 -7.75 15.28 6.39
CA TYR A 144 -6.41 15.46 5.84
C TYR A 144 -6.41 16.44 4.67
N GLU A 145 -7.29 16.26 3.70
CA GLU A 145 -7.40 17.15 2.54
C GLU A 145 -7.81 18.56 2.95
N LYS A 146 -8.72 18.70 3.91
CA LYS A 146 -9.16 20.02 4.37
C LYS A 146 -8.03 20.82 5.02
N LEU A 147 -7.15 20.16 5.77
CA LEU A 147 -6.09 20.81 6.54
C LEU A 147 -4.77 20.95 5.77
N THR A 148 -4.51 20.07 4.79
CA THR A 148 -3.23 20.06 4.04
C THR A 148 -3.38 20.56 2.60
N GLY A 149 -4.59 20.54 2.04
CA GLY A 149 -4.84 20.80 0.62
C GLY A 149 -4.46 19.63 -0.31
N GLU A 150 -4.09 18.48 0.24
CA GLU A 150 -3.70 17.29 -0.51
C GLU A 150 -4.62 16.12 -0.20
N LYS A 151 -4.95 15.30 -1.19
CA LYS A 151 -5.87 14.17 -0.99
C LYS A 151 -5.26 13.10 -0.05
N GLY A 152 -6.00 12.72 0.99
CA GLY A 152 -5.65 11.65 1.91
C GLY A 152 -5.60 10.27 1.24
N ILE A 153 -4.93 9.32 1.88
CA ILE A 153 -4.64 7.97 1.35
C ILE A 153 -5.19 6.84 2.24
N PHE A 154 -6.01 7.16 3.23
CA PHE A 154 -6.42 6.19 4.25
C PHE A 154 -7.44 5.19 3.71
N SER A 155 -8.25 5.57 2.73
CA SER A 155 -9.13 4.65 2.00
C SER A 155 -8.42 3.87 0.87
N THR A 156 -7.08 3.84 0.83
CA THR A 156 -6.32 3.03 -0.13
C THR A 156 -6.04 1.63 0.41
N ARG A 157 -5.53 0.76 -0.45
CA ARG A 157 -5.15 -0.62 -0.12
C ARG A 157 -3.71 -0.91 -0.52
N ILE A 158 -3.18 -1.98 0.02
CA ILE A 158 -1.88 -2.54 -0.37
C ILE A 158 -2.08 -3.96 -0.88
N ALA A 159 -1.34 -4.33 -1.91
CA ALA A 159 -1.19 -5.71 -2.33
C ALA A 159 0.24 -6.16 -2.00
N TYR A 160 0.41 -7.41 -1.60
CA TYR A 160 1.72 -7.96 -1.25
C TYR A 160 1.71 -9.48 -1.39
N ILE A 161 2.90 -10.07 -1.39
CA ILE A 161 3.07 -11.51 -1.50
C ILE A 161 3.49 -12.06 -0.16
N VAL A 162 2.72 -13.01 0.37
CA VAL A 162 3.08 -13.79 1.56
C VAL A 162 3.73 -15.09 1.12
N VAL A 163 4.88 -15.42 1.71
CA VAL A 163 5.62 -16.65 1.50
C VAL A 163 5.66 -17.45 2.81
N GLN A 164 4.91 -18.56 2.84
CA GLN A 164 4.87 -19.47 3.98
C GLN A 164 5.67 -20.72 3.66
N ARG A 165 6.66 -21.03 4.49
CA ARG A 165 7.49 -22.23 4.37
C ARG A 165 7.12 -23.22 5.47
N ASN A 166 6.70 -24.42 5.09
CA ASN A 166 6.39 -25.52 6.00
C ASN A 166 7.12 -26.79 5.56
N GLY A 167 8.29 -27.03 6.17
CA GLY A 167 9.22 -28.06 5.71
C GLY A 167 9.67 -27.81 4.28
N GLU A 168 9.53 -28.81 3.41
CA GLU A 168 9.88 -28.71 1.98
C GLU A 168 8.81 -28.00 1.14
N LYS A 169 7.61 -27.76 1.69
CA LYS A 169 6.51 -27.12 0.97
C LYS A 169 6.55 -25.61 1.18
N THR A 170 6.51 -24.86 0.08
CA THR A 170 6.34 -23.41 0.10
C THR A 170 4.98 -23.04 -0.49
N ARG A 171 4.28 -22.12 0.16
CA ARG A 171 3.02 -21.54 -0.31
C ARG A 171 3.22 -20.05 -0.53
N TYR A 172 2.76 -19.58 -1.68
CA TYR A 172 2.77 -18.17 -2.06
C TYR A 172 1.33 -17.68 -2.15
N SER A 173 1.03 -16.55 -1.52
CA SER A 173 -0.30 -15.94 -1.60
C SER A 173 -0.20 -14.49 -2.03
N LEU A 174 -1.07 -14.07 -2.96
CA LEU A 174 -1.28 -12.67 -3.30
C LEU A 174 -2.38 -12.15 -2.37
N GLU A 175 -2.00 -11.33 -1.42
CA GLU A 175 -2.90 -10.74 -0.43
C GLU A 175 -3.20 -9.28 -0.79
N ILE A 176 -4.38 -8.82 -0.43
CA ILE A 176 -4.75 -7.40 -0.37
C ILE A 176 -5.18 -7.07 1.05
N ALA A 177 -4.75 -5.93 1.57
CA ALA A 177 -5.23 -5.39 2.85
C ALA A 177 -5.53 -3.90 2.70
N ASP A 178 -6.24 -3.34 3.68
CA ASP A 178 -6.31 -1.88 3.88
C ASP A 178 -4.88 -1.33 4.07
N VAL A 179 -4.69 -0.04 3.84
CA VAL A 179 -3.35 0.58 3.84
C VAL A 179 -2.58 0.42 5.16
N ASP A 180 -3.30 0.27 6.27
CA ASP A 180 -2.78 0.04 7.61
C ASP A 180 -2.72 -1.45 8.00
N GLY A 181 -2.95 -2.36 7.05
CA GLY A 181 -2.75 -3.79 7.21
C GLY A 181 -3.96 -4.59 7.68
N TYR A 182 -5.10 -3.95 7.96
CA TYR A 182 -6.33 -4.63 8.34
C TYR A 182 -7.07 -5.24 7.13
N ASN A 183 -8.06 -6.09 7.43
CA ASN A 183 -8.88 -6.76 6.42
C ASN A 183 -8.09 -7.49 5.32
N PRO A 184 -7.07 -8.30 5.66
CA PRO A 184 -6.31 -9.04 4.66
C PRO A 184 -7.22 -10.06 3.95
N GLN A 185 -7.12 -10.12 2.62
CA GLN A 185 -7.85 -11.02 1.76
C GLN A 185 -6.93 -11.66 0.72
N SER A 186 -7.00 -12.99 0.64
CA SER A 186 -6.21 -13.77 -0.32
C SER A 186 -6.92 -13.81 -1.67
N LEU A 187 -6.33 -13.15 -2.67
CA LEU A 187 -6.84 -13.20 -4.04
C LEU A 187 -6.43 -14.47 -4.77
N LEU A 188 -5.24 -14.99 -4.45
CA LEU A 188 -4.67 -16.15 -5.11
C LEU A 188 -3.73 -16.87 -4.15
N VAL A 189 -3.76 -18.19 -4.23
CA VAL A 189 -2.84 -19.09 -3.53
C VAL A 189 -2.16 -19.98 -4.56
N SER A 190 -0.84 -20.13 -4.46
CA SER A 190 -0.05 -20.98 -5.34
C SER A 190 1.00 -21.79 -4.56
N SER A 191 1.31 -22.98 -5.08
CA SER A 191 2.48 -23.76 -4.66
C SER A 191 3.77 -23.33 -5.38
N GLU A 192 3.65 -22.46 -6.39
CA GLU A 192 4.76 -21.92 -7.16
C GLU A 192 4.88 -20.41 -6.92
N PRO A 193 6.07 -19.82 -7.18
CA PRO A 193 6.24 -18.39 -7.05
C PRO A 193 5.21 -17.59 -7.84
N ILE A 194 4.76 -16.51 -7.22
CA ILE A 194 4.08 -15.38 -7.86
C ILE A 194 4.89 -14.14 -7.53
N MET A 195 4.91 -13.15 -8.41
CA MET A 195 5.79 -11.98 -8.29
C MET A 195 5.19 -10.72 -8.92
N SER A 196 5.72 -9.57 -8.49
CA SER A 196 5.51 -8.25 -9.10
C SER A 196 4.04 -7.89 -9.33
N PRO A 197 3.20 -7.86 -8.28
CA PRO A 197 1.83 -7.40 -8.39
C PRO A 197 1.81 -5.90 -8.73
N THR A 198 0.86 -5.48 -9.56
CA THR A 198 0.63 -4.06 -9.86
C THR A 198 -0.86 -3.80 -10.06
N TRP A 199 -1.35 -2.73 -9.44
CA TRP A 199 -2.74 -2.32 -9.53
C TRP A 199 -3.07 -1.67 -10.86
N SER A 200 -4.25 -1.96 -11.40
CA SER A 200 -4.84 -1.15 -12.45
C SER A 200 -5.15 0.26 -11.93
N PRO A 201 -5.17 1.30 -12.79
CA PRO A 201 -5.39 2.68 -12.35
C PRO A 201 -6.75 2.92 -11.68
N ASP A 202 -7.73 2.07 -11.95
CA ASP A 202 -9.06 2.08 -11.34
C ASP A 202 -9.15 1.22 -10.06
N GLY A 203 -8.07 0.54 -9.67
CA GLY A 203 -8.02 -0.31 -8.48
C GLY A 203 -8.80 -1.64 -8.59
N ARG A 204 -9.37 -1.97 -9.76
CA ARG A 204 -10.26 -3.14 -9.90
C ARG A 204 -9.55 -4.44 -10.25
N GLN A 205 -8.31 -4.36 -10.70
CA GLN A 205 -7.52 -5.51 -11.12
C GLN A 205 -6.08 -5.41 -10.62
N ILE A 206 -5.46 -6.58 -10.47
CA ILE A 206 -4.01 -6.71 -10.26
C ILE A 206 -3.42 -7.50 -11.41
N ALA A 207 -2.36 -6.98 -12.03
CA ALA A 207 -1.50 -7.77 -12.92
C ALA A 207 -0.33 -8.35 -12.12
N TYR A 208 0.07 -9.58 -12.41
CA TYR A 208 1.14 -10.28 -11.69
C TYR A 208 1.77 -11.37 -12.56
N VAL A 209 2.95 -11.84 -12.14
CA VAL A 209 3.66 -12.97 -12.75
C VAL A 209 3.35 -14.24 -11.96
N SER A 210 3.04 -15.33 -12.67
CA SER A 210 2.85 -16.67 -12.09
C SER A 210 3.81 -17.68 -12.70
N PHE A 211 4.30 -18.60 -11.86
CA PHE A 211 5.12 -19.74 -12.24
C PHE A 211 4.40 -21.10 -12.09
N GLU A 212 3.07 -21.12 -11.93
CA GLU A 212 2.26 -22.35 -11.72
C GLU A 212 2.50 -23.46 -12.77
N LYS A 213 2.88 -23.09 -14.00
CA LYS A 213 3.23 -24.04 -15.07
C LYS A 213 4.74 -24.24 -15.24
N LYS A 214 5.52 -24.01 -14.19
CA LYS A 214 7.00 -24.08 -14.19
C LYS A 214 7.66 -23.16 -15.23
N ARG A 215 6.95 -22.11 -15.64
CA ARG A 215 7.40 -21.06 -16.55
C ARG A 215 6.71 -19.74 -16.19
N ALA A 216 7.37 -18.63 -16.44
CA ALA A 216 6.83 -17.30 -16.18
C ALA A 216 5.65 -16.99 -17.13
N GLN A 217 4.52 -16.58 -16.57
CA GLN A 217 3.34 -16.14 -17.30
C GLN A 217 2.75 -14.89 -16.64
N ILE A 218 2.24 -13.95 -17.43
CA ILE A 218 1.59 -12.75 -16.90
C ILE A 218 0.07 -12.95 -16.91
N PHE A 219 -0.56 -12.64 -15.78
CA PHE A 219 -2.01 -12.69 -15.60
C PHE A 219 -2.53 -11.34 -15.11
N THR A 220 -3.81 -11.08 -15.32
CA THR A 220 -4.60 -10.18 -14.47
C THR A 220 -5.57 -10.98 -13.61
N VAL A 221 -5.91 -10.44 -12.43
CA VAL A 221 -6.95 -10.95 -11.54
C VAL A 221 -7.87 -9.80 -11.12
N SER A 222 -9.18 -10.04 -11.16
CA SER A 222 -10.18 -9.10 -10.63
C SER A 222 -10.17 -9.13 -9.10
N VAL A 223 -10.12 -7.96 -8.47
CA VAL A 223 -10.12 -7.81 -7.01
C VAL A 223 -11.48 -8.22 -6.43
N GLU A 224 -12.58 -7.89 -7.12
CA GLU A 224 -13.93 -8.21 -6.68
C GLU A 224 -14.29 -9.69 -6.85
N THR A 225 -13.93 -10.29 -7.99
CA THR A 225 -14.44 -11.62 -8.36
C THR A 225 -13.40 -12.74 -8.29
N GLY A 226 -12.12 -12.40 -8.12
CA GLY A 226 -11.01 -13.36 -8.23
C GLY A 226 -10.82 -13.93 -9.66
N LYS A 227 -11.58 -13.45 -10.66
CA LYS A 227 -11.48 -13.96 -12.03
C LYS A 227 -10.13 -13.62 -12.64
N ARG A 228 -9.45 -14.65 -13.15
CA ARG A 228 -8.12 -14.55 -13.77
C ARG A 228 -8.19 -14.51 -15.29
N ARG A 229 -7.31 -13.73 -15.92
CA ARG A 229 -7.09 -13.69 -17.37
C ARG A 229 -5.60 -13.85 -17.67
N LEU A 230 -5.26 -14.82 -18.51
CA LEU A 230 -3.90 -14.96 -19.04
C LEU A 230 -3.63 -13.87 -20.08
N LEU A 231 -2.50 -13.18 -19.98
CA LEU A 231 -2.07 -12.16 -20.94
C LEU A 231 -0.91 -12.62 -21.82
N THR A 232 0.17 -13.16 -21.22
CA THR A 232 1.34 -13.59 -21.99
C THR A 232 1.91 -14.91 -21.46
N ASN A 233 2.46 -15.73 -22.37
CA ASN A 233 3.01 -17.05 -22.07
C ASN A 233 4.13 -17.50 -23.02
N PHE A 234 4.95 -16.55 -23.50
CA PHE A 234 6.02 -16.83 -24.46
C PHE A 234 7.15 -17.66 -23.84
N PRO A 235 7.99 -18.36 -24.63
CA PRO A 235 9.24 -18.91 -24.13
C PRO A 235 10.13 -17.83 -23.51
N GLY A 236 10.83 -18.18 -22.42
CA GLY A 236 11.71 -17.27 -21.69
C GLY A 236 10.98 -16.41 -20.65
N ILE A 237 11.50 -15.20 -20.42
CA ILE A 237 11.00 -14.25 -19.43
C ILE A 237 9.69 -13.66 -19.92
N ASN A 238 8.69 -13.66 -19.04
CA ASN A 238 7.45 -12.89 -19.12
C ASN A 238 7.28 -12.23 -17.75
N GLY A 239 7.57 -10.94 -17.61
CA GLY A 239 7.61 -10.32 -16.29
C GLY A 239 7.37 -8.82 -16.26
N ALA A 240 7.49 -8.29 -15.03
CA ALA A 240 7.40 -6.86 -14.70
C ALA A 240 6.25 -6.11 -15.40
N PRO A 241 4.99 -6.55 -15.20
CA PRO A 241 3.85 -5.81 -15.73
C PRO A 241 3.75 -4.40 -15.13
N SER A 242 3.31 -3.43 -15.92
CA SER A 242 2.98 -2.08 -15.46
C SER A 242 1.82 -1.51 -16.26
N TRP A 243 0.78 -1.04 -15.56
CA TRP A 243 -0.40 -0.47 -16.19
C TRP A 243 -0.11 0.89 -16.80
N SER A 244 -0.61 1.09 -18.01
CA SER A 244 -0.78 2.43 -18.57
C SER A 244 -1.77 3.24 -17.70
N PRO A 245 -1.60 4.57 -17.54
CA PRO A 245 -2.46 5.38 -16.68
C PRO A 245 -3.93 5.40 -17.12
N ASN A 246 -4.19 5.13 -18.41
CA ASN A 246 -5.54 5.04 -18.96
C ASN A 246 -6.16 3.63 -18.83
N GLY A 247 -5.43 2.65 -18.30
CA GLY A 247 -5.91 1.29 -18.05
C GLY A 247 -6.16 0.44 -19.29
N LYS A 248 -5.73 0.86 -20.49
CA LYS A 248 -6.00 0.14 -21.76
C LYS A 248 -4.90 -0.82 -22.16
N GLU A 249 -3.69 -0.57 -21.69
CA GLU A 249 -2.50 -1.36 -22.02
C GLU A 249 -1.68 -1.70 -20.77
N LEU A 250 -0.88 -2.76 -20.88
CA LEU A 250 0.20 -3.10 -19.96
C LEU A 250 1.55 -3.04 -20.68
N ALA A 251 2.52 -2.34 -20.09
CA ALA A 251 3.91 -2.57 -20.42
C ALA A 251 4.37 -3.86 -19.73
N VAL A 252 5.07 -4.72 -20.47
CA VAL A 252 5.58 -6.01 -19.98
C VAL A 252 6.98 -6.26 -20.51
N VAL A 253 7.72 -7.13 -19.84
CA VAL A 253 9.07 -7.55 -20.26
C VAL A 253 9.01 -8.95 -20.84
N LEU A 254 9.43 -9.08 -22.11
CA LEU A 254 9.50 -10.37 -22.81
C LEU A 254 10.92 -10.62 -23.32
N SER A 255 11.43 -11.84 -23.16
CA SER A 255 12.70 -12.28 -23.77
C SER A 255 12.50 -13.20 -25.00
N LYS A 256 11.31 -13.17 -25.60
CA LYS A 256 10.94 -14.04 -26.74
C LYS A 256 11.80 -13.82 -28.00
N GLY A 257 12.46 -12.67 -28.11
CA GLY A 257 13.33 -12.29 -29.22
C GLY A 257 14.83 -12.25 -28.85
N GLY A 258 15.23 -12.92 -27.77
CA GLY A 258 16.61 -12.88 -27.26
C GLY A 258 16.71 -12.09 -25.94
N ALA A 259 17.40 -10.96 -25.95
CA ALA A 259 17.52 -10.11 -24.76
C ALA A 259 16.14 -9.59 -24.30
N PRO A 260 15.85 -9.51 -22.98
CA PRO A 260 14.62 -8.93 -22.46
C PRO A 260 14.37 -7.51 -22.99
N LYS A 261 13.15 -7.28 -23.47
CA LYS A 261 12.68 -5.99 -23.99
C LYS A 261 11.29 -5.66 -23.49
N ILE A 262 10.96 -4.38 -23.55
CA ILE A 262 9.67 -3.86 -23.13
C ILE A 262 8.71 -3.91 -24.32
N TYR A 263 7.51 -4.41 -24.07
CA TYR A 263 6.41 -4.46 -25.02
C TYR A 263 5.18 -3.82 -24.37
N SER A 264 4.33 -3.13 -25.13
CA SER A 264 2.96 -2.88 -24.72
C SER A 264 2.06 -4.05 -25.15
N VAL A 265 1.07 -4.36 -24.32
CA VAL A 265 0.03 -5.37 -24.55
C VAL A 265 -1.33 -4.69 -24.38
N SER A 266 -2.14 -4.70 -25.41
CA SER A 266 -3.53 -4.22 -25.37
C SER A 266 -4.40 -5.17 -24.56
N LEU A 267 -5.18 -4.63 -23.62
CA LEU A 267 -6.11 -5.41 -22.81
C LEU A 267 -7.41 -5.73 -23.55
N ALA A 268 -7.71 -5.04 -24.65
CA ALA A 268 -8.92 -5.30 -25.43
C ALA A 268 -8.78 -6.61 -26.22
N ASP A 269 -7.66 -6.77 -26.95
CA ASP A 269 -7.48 -7.82 -27.96
C ASP A 269 -6.19 -8.64 -27.78
N GLY A 270 -5.31 -8.28 -26.84
CA GLY A 270 -4.02 -8.94 -26.64
C GLY A 270 -2.98 -8.59 -27.70
N SER A 271 -3.24 -7.59 -28.55
CA SER A 271 -2.25 -7.11 -29.53
C SER A 271 -1.03 -6.54 -28.81
N MET A 272 0.15 -6.67 -29.42
CA MET A 272 1.41 -6.28 -28.80
C MET A 272 2.26 -5.42 -29.71
N LYS A 273 2.97 -4.47 -29.12
CA LYS A 273 3.98 -3.65 -29.79
C LYS A 273 5.28 -3.66 -29.00
N GLN A 274 6.40 -3.93 -29.66
CA GLN A 274 7.72 -3.79 -29.04
C GLN A 274 8.06 -2.29 -28.88
N LEU A 275 8.51 -1.91 -27.69
CA LEU A 275 8.79 -0.52 -27.34
C LEU A 275 10.29 -0.21 -27.22
N THR A 276 11.12 -1.20 -26.87
CA THR A 276 12.57 -1.04 -26.81
C THR A 276 13.32 -2.06 -27.67
N PHE A 277 14.53 -1.70 -28.10
CA PHE A 277 15.33 -2.43 -29.09
C PHE A 277 16.81 -2.50 -28.70
N GLY A 278 17.59 -3.34 -29.38
CA GLY A 278 19.03 -3.56 -29.15
C GLY A 278 19.33 -4.77 -28.26
N ASP A 279 20.58 -4.90 -27.79
CA ASP A 279 21.05 -6.13 -27.11
C ASP A 279 21.06 -6.03 -25.58
N ALA A 280 20.97 -4.83 -25.02
CA ALA A 280 20.94 -4.63 -23.57
C ALA A 280 19.65 -5.17 -22.93
N ILE A 281 19.71 -5.61 -21.68
CA ILE A 281 18.51 -5.94 -20.91
C ILE A 281 17.75 -4.64 -20.63
N ASP A 282 16.46 -4.59 -20.99
CA ASP A 282 15.52 -3.53 -20.59
C ASP A 282 14.38 -4.17 -19.80
N THR A 283 14.17 -3.72 -18.57
CA THR A 283 13.22 -4.34 -17.63
C THR A 283 12.58 -3.32 -16.68
N GLU A 284 11.62 -3.78 -15.87
CA GLU A 284 10.96 -2.99 -14.82
C GLU A 284 10.34 -1.68 -15.34
N PRO A 285 9.51 -1.73 -16.40
CA PRO A 285 8.87 -0.54 -16.95
C PRO A 285 7.88 0.05 -15.94
N ARG A 286 7.80 1.38 -15.88
CA ARG A 286 6.76 2.14 -15.16
C ARG A 286 6.34 3.34 -15.99
N TYR A 287 5.05 3.42 -16.33
CA TYR A 287 4.51 4.58 -17.02
C TYR A 287 4.61 5.86 -16.17
N SER A 288 4.79 7.00 -16.82
CA SER A 288 4.56 8.30 -16.19
C SER A 288 3.07 8.52 -15.92
N PRO A 289 2.70 9.29 -14.88
CA PRO A 289 1.31 9.64 -14.58
C PRO A 289 0.55 10.25 -15.77
N ASP A 290 1.23 11.01 -16.63
CA ASP A 290 0.64 11.63 -17.83
C ASP A 290 0.62 10.72 -19.07
N GLY A 291 1.16 9.50 -18.97
CA GLY A 291 1.20 8.51 -20.05
C GLY A 291 2.12 8.87 -21.22
N LYS A 292 3.02 9.86 -21.07
CA LYS A 292 3.96 10.26 -22.14
C LYS A 292 5.28 9.50 -22.12
N TYR A 293 5.65 8.93 -20.98
CA TYR A 293 6.94 8.29 -20.78
C TYR A 293 6.81 6.91 -20.14
N ILE A 294 7.84 6.10 -20.29
CA ILE A 294 8.10 4.91 -19.48
C ILE A 294 9.49 5.05 -18.86
N LEU A 295 9.58 5.00 -17.52
CA LEU A 295 10.85 4.72 -16.84
C LEU A 295 11.13 3.22 -16.91
N PHE A 296 12.39 2.84 -17.06
CA PHE A 296 12.79 1.44 -17.04
C PHE A 296 14.25 1.28 -16.63
N THR A 297 14.58 0.09 -16.14
CA THR A 297 15.94 -0.29 -15.78
C THR A 297 16.65 -0.85 -17.00
N SER A 298 17.86 -0.37 -17.30
CA SER A 298 18.67 -0.90 -18.39
C SER A 298 20.15 -1.04 -18.04
N GLY A 299 20.76 -2.12 -18.51
CA GLY A 299 22.20 -2.38 -18.39
C GLY A 299 23.04 -1.76 -19.52
N ARG A 300 22.43 -1.00 -20.44
CA ARG A 300 23.12 -0.49 -21.65
C ARG A 300 24.33 0.41 -21.38
N GLY A 301 24.44 0.98 -20.18
CA GLY A 301 25.57 1.79 -19.72
C GLY A 301 26.59 1.01 -18.86
N GLY A 302 26.54 -0.32 -18.87
CA GLY A 302 27.42 -1.21 -18.09
C GLY A 302 26.77 -1.71 -16.80
N ARG A 303 26.31 -0.80 -15.93
CA ARG A 303 25.57 -1.14 -14.70
C ARG A 303 24.07 -0.82 -14.85
N PRO A 304 23.15 -1.49 -14.12
CA PRO A 304 21.74 -1.17 -14.11
C PRO A 304 21.48 0.27 -13.68
N GLN A 305 20.83 1.02 -14.56
CA GLN A 305 20.51 2.43 -14.39
C GLN A 305 19.10 2.69 -14.92
N VAL A 306 18.50 3.80 -14.49
CA VAL A 306 17.17 4.21 -14.93
C VAL A 306 17.28 5.00 -16.23
N TYR A 307 16.44 4.62 -17.19
CA TYR A 307 16.26 5.28 -18.47
C TYR A 307 14.79 5.68 -18.63
N ARG A 308 14.55 6.66 -19.49
CA ARG A 308 13.23 7.14 -19.88
C ARG A 308 13.04 6.92 -21.37
N LEU A 309 11.97 6.23 -21.73
CA LEU A 309 11.45 6.10 -23.08
C LEU A 309 10.36 7.15 -23.30
N THR A 310 10.47 7.95 -24.34
CA THR A 310 9.41 8.85 -24.81
C THR A 310 8.48 8.09 -25.75
N LEU A 311 7.19 7.97 -25.41
CA LEU A 311 6.26 7.13 -26.16
C LEU A 311 5.86 7.71 -27.52
N ALA A 312 5.96 9.03 -27.68
CA ALA A 312 5.59 9.72 -28.91
C ALA A 312 6.52 9.41 -30.09
N ASP A 313 7.83 9.30 -29.83
CA ASP A 313 8.86 9.15 -30.87
C ASP A 313 9.77 7.93 -30.67
N GLY A 314 9.68 7.24 -29.53
CA GLY A 314 10.52 6.09 -29.19
C GLY A 314 11.93 6.46 -28.73
N SER A 315 12.24 7.74 -28.51
CA SER A 315 13.54 8.18 -28.02
C SER A 315 13.82 7.69 -26.60
N VAL A 316 15.08 7.33 -26.32
CA VAL A 316 15.52 6.89 -24.99
C VAL A 316 16.63 7.79 -24.46
N SER A 317 16.46 8.28 -23.23
CA SER A 317 17.46 9.06 -22.49
C SER A 317 17.76 8.43 -21.13
N ARG A 318 19.00 8.51 -20.65
CA ARG A 318 19.37 8.10 -19.30
C ARG A 318 18.87 9.13 -18.27
N VAL A 319 18.45 8.67 -17.09
CA VAL A 319 17.90 9.50 -16.01
C VAL A 319 18.86 9.57 -14.81
N THR A 320 19.41 8.43 -14.40
CA THR A 320 20.27 8.35 -13.20
C THR A 320 21.76 8.31 -13.55
N TYR A 321 22.55 9.15 -12.88
CA TYR A 321 24.01 9.23 -13.06
C TYR A 321 24.80 9.04 -11.76
N GLU A 322 24.16 9.26 -10.62
CA GLU A 322 24.69 9.00 -9.28
C GLU A 322 24.38 7.55 -8.84
N GLY A 323 25.24 6.96 -8.01
CA GLY A 323 25.12 5.58 -7.54
C GLY A 323 25.58 4.51 -8.54
N ASN A 324 25.91 3.34 -8.00
CA ASN A 324 26.42 2.21 -8.75
C ASN A 324 25.32 1.27 -9.30
N TYR A 325 24.08 1.40 -8.80
CA TYR A 325 22.92 0.61 -9.25
C TYR A 325 21.65 1.40 -8.97
N ASN A 326 20.80 1.57 -9.99
CA ASN A 326 19.50 2.23 -9.90
C ASN A 326 18.45 1.43 -10.68
N ALA A 327 17.32 1.09 -10.05
CA ALA A 327 16.32 0.20 -10.64
C ALA A 327 14.91 0.42 -10.06
N ARG A 328 13.89 -0.27 -10.61
CA ARG A 328 12.49 -0.22 -10.14
C ARG A 328 11.92 1.19 -9.93
N ALA A 329 12.28 2.10 -10.83
CA ALA A 329 11.97 3.51 -10.69
C ALA A 329 10.53 3.86 -11.04
N SER A 330 9.94 4.81 -10.31
CA SER A 330 8.62 5.38 -10.62
C SER A 330 8.61 6.90 -10.38
N PHE A 331 7.84 7.62 -11.20
CA PHE A 331 7.64 9.05 -10.99
C PHE A 331 6.75 9.31 -9.79
N THR A 332 6.99 10.42 -9.10
CA THR A 332 5.97 11.02 -8.23
C THR A 332 4.76 11.48 -9.07
N PRO A 333 3.54 11.57 -8.49
CA PRO A 333 2.35 12.00 -9.21
C PRO A 333 2.51 13.34 -9.93
N ASN A 334 3.27 14.28 -9.33
CA ASN A 334 3.58 15.58 -9.89
C ASN A 334 4.75 15.58 -10.91
N GLN A 335 5.36 14.42 -11.17
CA GLN A 335 6.50 14.21 -12.08
C GLN A 335 7.74 15.07 -11.80
N LYS A 336 7.93 15.55 -10.56
CA LYS A 336 9.12 16.33 -10.17
C LYS A 336 10.26 15.46 -9.62
N GLN A 337 9.94 14.26 -9.17
CA GLN A 337 10.90 13.35 -8.55
C GLN A 337 10.71 11.92 -9.07
N VAL A 338 11.75 11.10 -8.90
CA VAL A 338 11.74 9.67 -9.19
C VAL A 338 12.12 8.92 -7.92
N VAL A 339 11.26 8.00 -7.49
CA VAL A 339 11.53 7.05 -6.41
C VAL A 339 12.07 5.77 -7.02
N MET A 340 13.12 5.20 -6.43
CA MET A 340 13.76 4.00 -6.97
C MET A 340 14.50 3.19 -5.92
N LEU A 341 14.84 1.96 -6.31
CA LEU A 341 15.88 1.19 -5.65
C LEU A 341 17.24 1.79 -6.02
N HIS A 342 18.06 2.10 -5.02
CA HIS A 342 19.31 2.83 -5.17
C HIS A 342 20.42 2.18 -4.35
N ARG A 343 21.64 2.16 -4.91
CA ARG A 343 22.84 1.71 -4.20
C ARG A 343 24.06 2.53 -4.63
N GLU A 344 24.70 3.16 -3.65
CA GLU A 344 26.02 3.79 -3.82
C GLU A 344 27.15 2.84 -3.44
N ASP A 345 26.99 2.16 -2.30
CA ASP A 345 27.97 1.23 -1.74
C ASP A 345 27.52 -0.24 -1.92
N ARG A 346 27.32 -0.97 -0.82
CA ARG A 346 26.97 -2.40 -0.80
C ARG A 346 25.47 -2.65 -0.66
N ASN A 347 24.78 -1.80 0.09
CA ASN A 347 23.39 -2.04 0.49
C ASN A 347 22.40 -1.46 -0.51
N PHE A 348 21.31 -2.18 -0.74
CA PHE A 348 20.19 -1.67 -1.52
C PHE A 348 19.26 -0.88 -0.61
N ASN A 349 19.02 0.38 -1.00
CA ASN A 349 18.20 1.33 -0.26
C ASN A 349 17.11 1.91 -1.17
N ILE A 350 16.17 2.64 -0.59
CA ILE A 350 15.20 3.47 -1.29
C ILE A 350 15.80 4.86 -1.46
N GLY A 351 15.90 5.30 -2.70
CA GLY A 351 16.40 6.63 -3.08
C GLY A 351 15.34 7.46 -3.80
N VAL A 352 15.48 8.78 -3.71
CA VAL A 352 14.64 9.75 -4.42
C VAL A 352 15.52 10.71 -5.19
N GLN A 353 15.34 10.76 -6.50
CA GLN A 353 16.00 11.73 -7.37
C GLN A 353 15.09 12.93 -7.61
N ASN A 354 15.63 14.15 -7.45
CA ASN A 354 14.98 15.36 -7.94
C ASN A 354 15.34 15.56 -9.42
N LEU A 355 14.33 15.72 -10.29
CA LEU A 355 14.55 15.76 -11.75
C LEU A 355 15.12 17.10 -12.26
N ASP A 356 14.97 18.18 -11.50
CA ASP A 356 15.51 19.50 -11.88
C ASP A 356 17.02 19.58 -11.61
N SER A 357 17.45 19.09 -10.45
CA SER A 357 18.85 19.11 -10.02
C SER A 357 19.64 17.86 -10.41
N GLY A 358 18.95 16.74 -10.62
CA GLY A 358 19.56 15.42 -10.85
C GLY A 358 20.06 14.71 -9.59
N HIS A 359 20.03 15.36 -8.43
CA HIS A 359 20.57 14.84 -7.17
C HIS A 359 19.69 13.72 -6.59
N ILE A 360 20.33 12.66 -6.08
CA ILE A 360 19.70 11.56 -5.36
C ILE A 360 19.87 11.72 -3.85
N THR A 361 18.76 11.63 -3.12
CA THR A 361 18.74 11.50 -1.66
C THR A 361 18.38 10.08 -1.28
N THR A 362 19.22 9.44 -0.47
CA THR A 362 18.96 8.12 0.12
C THR A 362 18.06 8.26 1.36
N LEU A 363 16.92 7.56 1.38
CA LEU A 363 15.93 7.67 2.46
C LEU A 363 16.09 6.58 3.54
N THR A 364 16.57 5.41 3.14
CA THR A 364 16.69 4.23 3.99
C THR A 364 18.14 3.75 4.04
N PHE A 365 18.48 3.00 5.07
CA PHE A 365 19.83 2.50 5.33
C PHE A 365 19.76 1.05 5.82
N SER A 366 18.87 0.25 5.23
CA SER A 366 18.73 -1.16 5.60
C SER A 366 19.80 -2.01 4.89
N SER A 367 19.80 -3.32 5.15
CA SER A 367 20.70 -4.25 4.46
C SER A 367 20.20 -4.65 3.08
N MET A 368 18.88 -4.69 2.85
CA MET A 368 18.29 -5.30 1.65
C MET A 368 16.86 -4.77 1.40
N ASP A 369 16.74 -3.47 1.07
CA ASP A 369 15.45 -2.94 0.61
C ASP A 369 15.14 -3.41 -0.81
N GLU A 370 13.86 -3.54 -1.11
CA GLU A 370 13.38 -3.91 -2.44
C GLU A 370 11.98 -3.36 -2.73
N SER A 371 11.62 -3.36 -4.01
CA SER A 371 10.23 -3.17 -4.48
C SER A 371 9.53 -1.88 -3.99
N PRO A 372 10.10 -0.67 -4.18
CA PRO A 372 9.43 0.56 -3.77
C PRO A 372 8.12 0.79 -4.55
N SER A 373 7.09 1.19 -3.81
CA SER A 373 5.75 1.49 -4.30
C SER A 373 5.23 2.76 -3.65
N LEU A 374 4.96 3.78 -4.46
CA LEU A 374 4.60 5.11 -4.00
C LEU A 374 3.09 5.21 -3.75
N SER A 375 2.71 5.87 -2.66
CA SER A 375 1.32 6.23 -2.37
C SER A 375 0.76 7.17 -3.44
N PRO A 376 -0.55 7.18 -3.71
CA PRO A 376 -1.12 7.96 -4.81
C PRO A 376 -1.03 9.49 -4.60
N ASN A 377 -0.83 9.97 -3.36
CA ASN A 377 -0.50 11.38 -3.08
C ASN A 377 1.01 11.69 -3.17
N GLY A 378 1.87 10.69 -3.35
CA GLY A 378 3.31 10.85 -3.50
C GLY A 378 4.08 11.13 -2.21
N LYS A 379 3.48 10.90 -1.03
CA LYS A 379 4.10 11.24 0.27
C LYS A 379 4.77 10.08 0.99
N LEU A 380 4.28 8.86 0.76
CA LEU A 380 4.77 7.66 1.44
C LEU A 380 5.22 6.63 0.42
N ILE A 381 6.29 5.91 0.73
CA ILE A 381 6.83 4.84 -0.09
C ILE A 381 6.73 3.56 0.73
N LEU A 382 5.92 2.62 0.26
CA LEU A 382 5.87 1.24 0.74
C LEU A 382 6.97 0.44 0.06
N TYR A 383 7.67 -0.40 0.80
CA TYR A 383 8.75 -1.24 0.29
C TYR A 383 8.87 -2.51 1.15
N ALA A 384 9.57 -3.52 0.65
CA ALA A 384 9.92 -4.70 1.42
C ALA A 384 11.39 -4.63 1.87
N THR A 385 11.68 -5.17 3.04
CA THR A 385 13.02 -5.26 3.63
C THR A 385 13.12 -6.52 4.47
N HIS A 386 14.32 -6.83 4.96
CA HIS A 386 14.53 -7.93 5.89
C HIS A 386 14.71 -7.43 7.33
N GLU A 387 14.18 -8.20 8.28
CA GLU A 387 14.40 -8.05 9.71
C GLU A 387 14.52 -9.43 10.36
N ASN A 388 15.63 -9.71 11.07
CA ASN A 388 15.92 -11.02 11.65
C ASN A 388 15.75 -12.18 10.64
N ASP A 389 16.28 -11.97 9.43
CA ASP A 389 16.18 -12.88 8.27
C ASP A 389 14.76 -13.15 7.74
N LYS A 390 13.74 -12.41 8.21
CA LYS A 390 12.37 -12.46 7.70
C LYS A 390 12.05 -11.27 6.81
N GLY A 391 11.29 -11.52 5.75
CA GLY A 391 10.76 -10.45 4.89
C GLY A 391 9.64 -9.70 5.60
N VAL A 392 9.76 -8.38 5.73
CA VAL A 392 8.76 -7.49 6.32
C VAL A 392 8.46 -6.32 5.39
N LEU A 393 7.24 -5.76 5.51
CA LEU A 393 6.91 -4.53 4.82
C LEU A 393 7.29 -3.32 5.67
N ALA A 394 7.60 -2.23 4.99
CA ALA A 394 8.04 -1.00 5.60
C ALA A 394 7.55 0.20 4.81
N ILE A 395 7.37 1.31 5.51
CA ILE A 395 7.02 2.59 4.89
C ILE A 395 8.04 3.64 5.28
N VAL A 396 8.42 4.47 4.32
CA VAL A 396 9.22 5.68 4.54
C VAL A 396 8.54 6.87 3.88
N SER A 397 8.55 8.04 4.52
CA SER A 397 8.08 9.26 3.85
C SER A 397 9.05 9.73 2.78
N ILE A 398 8.54 10.47 1.79
CA ILE A 398 9.33 11.00 0.68
C ILE A 398 10.48 11.93 1.14
N ASP A 399 10.39 12.49 2.33
CA ASP A 399 11.42 13.32 2.98
C ASP A 399 12.31 12.53 3.97
N GLY A 400 12.08 11.22 4.13
CA GLY A 400 12.87 10.30 4.94
C GLY A 400 12.64 10.39 6.46
N ARG A 401 11.75 11.26 6.93
CA ARG A 401 11.54 11.55 8.36
C ARG A 401 10.65 10.57 9.09
N ILE A 402 9.67 10.00 8.39
CA ILE A 402 8.73 9.02 8.94
C ILE A 402 9.20 7.65 8.48
N LYS A 403 9.33 6.72 9.42
CA LYS A 403 9.65 5.33 9.15
C LYS A 403 8.74 4.43 9.96
N MET A 404 8.06 3.53 9.27
CA MET A 404 7.12 2.58 9.85
C MET A 404 7.44 1.16 9.42
N ARG A 405 7.08 0.20 10.26
CA ARG A 405 7.15 -1.23 9.99
C ARG A 405 5.77 -1.85 10.00
N LEU A 406 5.60 -2.85 9.16
CA LEU A 406 4.42 -3.68 9.02
C LEU A 406 4.91 -5.14 9.05
N PRO A 407 5.19 -5.70 10.25
CA PRO A 407 5.64 -7.06 10.41
C PRO A 407 4.51 -8.02 10.03
N SER A 408 4.89 -9.12 9.39
CA SER A 408 3.94 -10.20 9.11
C SER A 408 3.78 -11.09 10.33
N LYS A 409 2.53 -11.36 10.72
CA LYS A 409 2.21 -12.34 11.77
C LYS A 409 2.53 -13.78 11.33
N ASP A 410 2.53 -14.04 10.02
CA ASP A 410 2.80 -15.36 9.46
C ASP A 410 3.54 -15.27 8.11
N GLY A 411 4.63 -16.03 7.98
CA GLY A 411 5.48 -16.05 6.78
C GLY A 411 6.29 -14.76 6.53
N ASP A 412 7.03 -14.77 5.43
CA ASP A 412 7.73 -13.59 4.90
C ASP A 412 6.79 -12.80 3.99
N VAL A 413 6.91 -11.48 3.98
CA VAL A 413 6.21 -10.60 3.04
C VAL A 413 7.18 -9.90 2.10
N GLN A 414 6.80 -9.81 0.82
CA GLN A 414 7.65 -9.27 -0.25
C GLN A 414 6.81 -8.62 -1.37
N GLU A 415 7.50 -7.92 -2.29
CA GLU A 415 6.95 -7.35 -3.53
C GLU A 415 5.63 -6.55 -3.35
N PRO A 416 5.60 -5.52 -2.47
CA PRO A 416 4.39 -4.75 -2.23
C PRO A 416 4.00 -3.82 -3.39
N ALA A 417 2.71 -3.53 -3.48
CA ALA A 417 2.14 -2.55 -4.40
C ALA A 417 1.04 -1.73 -3.72
N TRP A 418 1.23 -0.41 -3.64
CA TRP A 418 0.21 0.53 -3.17
C TRP A 418 -0.87 0.71 -4.25
N SER A 419 -2.14 0.66 -3.85
CA SER A 419 -3.25 0.92 -4.77
C SER A 419 -3.29 2.38 -5.23
N PRO A 420 -3.92 2.68 -6.38
CA PRO A 420 -4.41 4.03 -6.63
C PRO A 420 -5.46 4.43 -5.59
N TYR A 421 -5.98 5.65 -5.69
CA TYR A 421 -7.21 5.99 -5.00
C TYR A 421 -8.33 5.05 -5.42
N LEU A 422 -9.03 4.49 -4.43
CA LEU A 422 -10.23 3.71 -4.64
C LEU A 422 -11.43 4.67 -4.61
N GLY A 423 -12.41 4.40 -5.47
CA GLY A 423 -13.59 5.25 -5.67
C GLY A 423 -14.86 4.62 -5.16
#